data_AF-A0A165TFK4-F1
#
_entry.id   AF-A0A165TFK4-F1
#
_cell.length_a   1.000
_cell.length_b   1.000
_cell.length_c   1.000
_cell.angle_alpha   90.00
_cell.angle_beta   90.00
_cell.angle_gamma   90.00
#
_symmetry.space_group_name_H-M   'P 1'
#
loop_
_entity.id
_entity.type
_entity.pdbx_description
1 polymer ?
#
loop_
_entity_poly.entity_id
_entity_poly.type
_entity_poly.pdbx_seq_one_letter_code
_entity_poly.pdbx_strand_id
1 'polypeptide(L)' 'SIREAAKGFEVSKSTLSDRYKGKVNRVKAHESQQNLSSAEELILVEWIKVMARRGLPMSASMIIDCAMDI' A
#
# COMPACT_ATOMS: atom_id res chain seq x y z
N SER A 1 -3.39 -11.76 -30.19
CA SER A 1 -2.86 -12.72 -29.20
C SER A 1 -2.32 -12.00 -27.95
N ILE A 2 -2.15 -12.67 -26.80
CA ILE A 2 -1.53 -12.04 -25.60
C ILE A 2 -0.15 -11.45 -25.91
N ARG A 3 0.61 -12.07 -26.82
CA ARG A 3 1.94 -11.60 -27.22
C ARG A 3 1.88 -10.27 -27.98
N GLU A 4 0.92 -10.10 -28.89
CA GLU A 4 0.74 -8.84 -29.64
C GLU A 4 0.24 -7.72 -28.73
N ALA A 5 -0.73 -8.02 -27.85
CA ALA A 5 -1.21 -7.07 -26.87
C ALA A 5 -0.07 -6.62 -25.93
N ALA A 6 0.77 -7.55 -25.46
CA ALA A 6 1.92 -7.22 -24.62
C ALA A 6 2.91 -6.29 -25.33
N LYS A 7 3.14 -6.49 -26.63
CA LYS A 7 3.96 -5.60 -27.45
C LYS A 7 3.33 -4.20 -27.58
N GLY A 8 2.01 -4.11 -27.79
CA GLY A 8 1.30 -2.83 -27.90
C GLY A 8 1.26 -2.03 -26.59
N PHE A 9 1.28 -2.71 -25.45
CA PHE A 9 1.36 -2.09 -24.12
C PHE A 9 2.80 -1.94 -23.59
N GLU A 10 3.81 -2.34 -24.36
CA GLU A 10 5.23 -2.32 -23.95
C GLU A 10 5.51 -3.04 -22.62
N VAL A 11 4.74 -4.08 -22.32
CA VAL A 11 4.91 -4.93 -21.12
C VAL A 11 5.35 -6.32 -21.51
N SER A 12 5.97 -7.03 -20.56
CA SER A 12 6.31 -8.43 -20.80
C SER A 12 5.04 -9.29 -20.99
N LYS A 13 5.14 -10.35 -21.80
CA LYS A 13 4.06 -11.33 -21.99
C LYS A 13 3.61 -11.94 -20.66
N SER A 14 4.55 -12.25 -19.77
CA SER A 14 4.25 -12.83 -18.45
C SER A 14 3.46 -11.83 -17.59
N THR A 15 3.85 -10.56 -17.58
CA THR A 15 3.13 -9.49 -16.87
C THR A 15 1.68 -9.37 -17.36
N LEU A 16 1.47 -9.33 -18.68
CA LEU A 16 0.13 -9.22 -19.24
C LEU A 16 -0.70 -10.49 -18.99
N SER A 17 -0.07 -11.67 -19.07
CA SER A 17 -0.74 -12.94 -18.78
C SER A 17 -1.13 -13.08 -17.31
N ASP A 18 -0.29 -12.63 -16.39
CA ASP A 18 -0.58 -12.63 -14.95
C ASP A 18 -1.75 -11.69 -14.65
N ARG A 19 -1.73 -10.48 -15.22
CA ARG A 19 -2.83 -9.51 -15.07
C ARG A 19 -4.14 -10.02 -15.68
N TYR A 20 -4.08 -10.69 -16.84
CA TYR A 20 -5.25 -11.34 -17.45
C TYR A 20 -5.84 -12.45 -16.56
N LYS A 21 -4.99 -13.18 -15.81
CA LYS A 21 -5.41 -14.17 -14.81
C LYS A 21 -5.90 -13.56 -13.50
N GLY A 22 -6.00 -12.23 -13.41
CA GLY A 22 -6.48 -11.53 -12.21
C GLY A 22 -5.43 -11.38 -11.10
N LYS A 23 -4.13 -11.62 -11.37
CA LYS A 23 -3.09 -11.25 -10.40
C LYS A 23 -3.10 -9.73 -10.22
N VAL A 24 -3.37 -9.32 -8.99
CA VAL A 24 -3.32 -7.92 -8.55
C VAL A 24 -1.89 -7.49 -8.25
N ASN A 25 -1.66 -6.18 -8.31
CA ASN A 25 -0.41 -5.58 -7.88
C ASN A 25 -0.15 -5.96 -6.42
N ARG A 26 1.11 -6.23 -6.04
CA ARG A 26 1.51 -6.64 -4.69
C ARG A 26 0.97 -5.70 -3.61
N VAL A 27 0.92 -4.40 -3.90
CA VAL A 27 0.35 -3.37 -2.99
C VAL A 27 -1.13 -3.63 -2.71
N LYS A 28 -1.92 -3.93 -3.75
CA LYS A 28 -3.36 -4.21 -3.62
C LYS A 28 -3.65 -5.62 -3.13
N ALA A 29 -2.72 -6.55 -3.32
CA ALA A 29 -2.90 -7.96 -2.93
C ALA A 29 -3.01 -8.14 -1.41
N HIS A 30 -2.43 -7.23 -0.62
CA HIS A 30 -2.45 -7.28 0.85
C HIS A 30 -3.39 -6.24 1.48
N GLU A 31 -4.08 -5.43 0.68
CA GLU A 31 -4.99 -4.37 1.16
C GLU A 31 -6.09 -4.97 2.05
N SER A 32 -6.62 -6.14 1.71
CA SER A 32 -7.61 -6.86 2.53
C SER A 32 -7.09 -7.48 3.82
N GLN A 33 -5.76 -7.51 4.01
CA GLN A 33 -5.10 -8.01 5.22
C GLN A 33 -4.65 -6.88 6.14
N GLN A 34 -4.71 -5.63 5.69
CA GLN A 34 -4.40 -4.47 6.52
C GLN A 34 -5.58 -4.16 7.44
N ASN A 35 -5.28 -3.87 8.71
CA ASN A 35 -6.30 -3.45 9.68
C ASN A 35 -6.76 -2.01 9.43
N LEU A 36 -5.88 -1.19 8.88
CA LEU A 36 -6.15 0.20 8.49
C LEU A 36 -6.23 0.28 6.97
N SER A 37 -7.16 1.08 6.48
CA SER A 37 -7.21 1.51 5.10
C SER A 37 -6.00 2.41 4.78
N SER A 38 -5.69 2.54 3.48
CA SER A 38 -4.61 3.44 3.06
C SER A 38 -4.83 4.90 3.46
N ALA A 39 -6.08 5.33 3.64
CA ALA A 39 -6.42 6.68 4.10
C ALA A 39 -6.11 6.86 5.59
N GLU A 40 -6.44 5.86 6.42
CA GLU A 40 -6.18 5.86 7.85
C GLU A 40 -4.67 5.76 8.15
N GLU A 41 -3.94 4.92 7.40
CA GLU A 41 -2.47 4.86 7.48
C GLU A 41 -1.82 6.21 7.14
N LEU A 42 -2.36 6.96 6.17
CA LEU A 42 -1.85 8.30 5.83
C LEU A 42 -2.03 9.31 6.96
N ILE A 43 -3.17 9.25 7.66
CA ILE A 43 -3.43 10.10 8.84
C ILE A 43 -2.41 9.78 9.94
N LEU A 44 -2.21 8.49 10.23
CA LEU A 44 -1.25 8.02 11.22
C LEU A 44 0.19 8.47 10.89
N VAL A 45 0.59 8.34 9.63
CA VAL A 45 1.91 8.78 9.14
C VAL A 45 2.08 10.30 9.30
N GLU A 46 1.07 11.10 8.98
CA GLU A 46 1.17 12.55 9.13
C GLU A 46 1.29 12.93 10.61
N TRP A 47 0.53 12.27 11.49
CA TRP A 47 0.63 12.47 12.92
C TRP A 47 2.02 12.13 13.47
N ILE A 48 2.59 10.98 13.08
CA ILE A 48 3.97 10.59 13.41
C ILE A 48 4.96 11.65 12.94
N LYS A 49 4.84 12.16 11.70
CA LYS A 49 5.72 13.21 11.17
C LYS A 49 5.60 14.52 11.94
N VAL A 50 4.41 14.90 12.39
CA VAL A 50 4.19 16.10 13.21
C VAL A 50 4.87 15.93 14.57
N MET A 51 4.74 14.77 15.22
CA MET A 51 5.38 14.49 16.50
C MET A 51 6.91 14.47 16.38
N ALA A 52 7.44 13.83 15.33
CA ALA A 52 8.87 13.83 15.06
C ALA A 52 9.43 15.24 14.83
N ARG A 53 8.71 16.10 14.07
CA ARG A 53 9.07 17.51 13.88
C ARG A 53 9.08 18.31 15.19
N ARG A 54 8.25 17.93 16.15
CA ARG A 54 8.19 18.53 17.49
C ARG A 54 9.27 17.99 18.44
N GLY A 55 10.11 17.05 17.98
CA GLY A 55 11.15 16.43 18.80
C GLY A 55 10.62 15.41 19.79
N LEU A 56 9.38 14.92 19.59
CA LEU A 56 8.77 13.87 20.41
C LEU A 56 8.84 12.54 19.65
N PRO A 57 9.86 11.69 19.93
CA PRO A 57 9.90 10.36 19.33
C PRO A 57 8.73 9.55 19.85
N MET A 58 7.91 9.02 18.95
CA MET A 58 6.80 8.15 19.34
C MET A 58 7.27 6.71 19.48
N SER A 59 6.90 6.08 20.59
CA SER A 59 7.09 4.65 20.78
C SER A 59 6.09 3.86 19.93
N ALA A 60 6.40 2.59 19.67
CA ALA A 60 5.49 1.68 18.99
C ALA A 60 4.14 1.56 19.70
N SER A 61 4.10 1.62 21.04
CA SER A 61 2.86 1.58 21.80
C SER A 61 1.96 2.77 21.51
N MET A 62 2.51 3.99 21.49
CA MET A 62 1.73 5.20 21.19
C MET A 62 1.19 5.20 19.76
N ILE A 63 1.94 4.63 18.81
CA ILE A 63 1.49 4.45 17.43
C ILE A 63 0.31 3.47 17.37
N ILE A 64 0.36 2.38 18.15
CA ILE A 64 -0.73 1.40 18.23
C ILE A 64 -1.97 2.05 18.85
N ASP A 65 -1.81 2.78 19.96
CA ASP A 65 -2.92 3.46 20.62
C ASP A 65 -3.63 4.43 19.65
N CYS A 66 -2.86 5.26 18.94
CA CYS A 66 -3.46 6.16 17.96
C CYS A 66 -3.99 5.47 16.70
N ALA A 67 -3.47 4.30 16.34
CA ALA A 67 -4.07 3.49 15.29
C ALA A 67 -5.42 2.88 15.71
N MET A 68 -5.64 2.62 17.00
CA MET A 68 -6.94 2.15 17.51
C MET A 68 -8.00 3.26 17.59
N ASP A 69 -7.55 4.51 17.73
CA ASP A 69 -8.43 5.69 17.86
C ASP A 69 -8.80 6.34 16.50
N ILE A 70 -8.22 5.87 15.40
CA ILE A 70 -8.55 6.29 14.02
C ILE A 70 -9.72 5.45 13.51
#